data_AF-A0A956BXN5-F1
#
_entry.id   AF-A0A956BXN5-F1
#
_cell.length_a   1.000
_cell.length_b   1.000
_cell.length_c   1.000
_cell.angle_alpha   90.00
_cell.angle_beta   90.00
_cell.angle_gamma   90.00
#
_symmetry.space_group_name_H-M   'P 1'
#
loop_
_entity.id
_entity.type
_entity.pdbx_description
1 polymer ?
#
loop_
_entity_poly.entity_id
_entity_poly.type
_entity_poly.pdbx_seq_one_letter_code
_entity_poly.pdbx_strand_id
1 'polypeptide(L)'
;MHHRVFVSLFAFLILALAVAWPPDAPGHAQPKGEDDPLPGEMVNIDIDAPQNQSYRLAIVDFFGHRAHGAEGASILRNDFSLMPGYRVLDGRTIVHDVEGEGLSANPATWGRYQANGVVKGQVSEEAGGKIRMDLRFIHFAQGAAPALSKTYTGTTKDIRGWMHDFGNEMLRIMTGKAGVFGTEITYARRVGPGRKDVFCSGMDGYGEIRLTNGRGIAMLPSFDEGGKHVWFTRLTEMGMFITKSG
;
A
#
# COMPACT_ATOMS: atom_id res chain seq x y z
N MET A 1 -61.80 45.31 -49.14
CA MET A 1 -61.55 44.27 -50.16
C MET A 1 -60.43 43.36 -49.62
N HIS A 2 -60.71 42.31 -48.85
CA HIS A 2 -61.06 40.93 -49.25
C HIS A 2 -60.13 40.29 -50.29
N HIS A 3 -59.22 39.41 -49.82
CA HIS A 3 -58.91 38.00 -50.26
C HIS A 3 -57.46 37.66 -49.81
N ARG A 4 -57.21 36.94 -48.70
CA ARG A 4 -57.21 35.49 -48.39
C ARG A 4 -56.13 34.63 -49.10
N VAL A 5 -55.45 33.81 -48.27
CA VAL A 5 -54.88 32.43 -48.52
C VAL A 5 -53.47 32.38 -49.16
N PHE A 6 -52.45 31.61 -48.73
CA PHE A 6 -52.32 30.50 -47.77
C PHE A 6 -50.85 30.39 -47.27
N VAL A 7 -50.62 30.00 -46.02
CA VAL A 7 -49.30 29.61 -45.48
C VAL A 7 -49.12 28.11 -45.68
N SER A 8 -48.00 27.67 -46.27
CA SER A 8 -47.68 26.25 -46.45
C SER A 8 -46.51 25.86 -45.55
N LEU A 9 -46.83 25.07 -44.53
CA LEU A 9 -45.92 24.37 -43.61
C LEU A 9 -45.43 23.09 -44.31
N PHE A 10 -44.13 22.81 -44.31
CA PHE A 10 -43.63 21.47 -44.64
C PHE A 10 -43.08 20.81 -43.37
N ALA A 11 -43.87 19.87 -42.85
CA ALA A 11 -43.52 18.96 -41.77
C ALA A 11 -42.79 17.74 -42.33
N PHE A 12 -41.67 17.35 -41.70
CA PHE A 12 -41.04 16.05 -41.94
C PHE A 12 -41.80 14.98 -41.14
N LEU A 13 -42.47 14.09 -41.86
CA LEU A 13 -43.19 12.94 -41.33
C LEU A 13 -42.24 11.72 -41.31
N ILE A 14 -41.84 11.26 -40.13
CA ILE A 14 -41.26 9.92 -39.94
C ILE A 14 -42.41 8.98 -39.65
N LEU A 15 -42.64 8.01 -40.55
CA LEU A 15 -43.64 6.95 -40.39
C LEU A 15 -43.14 5.94 -39.36
N ALA A 16 -43.69 5.99 -38.14
CA ALA A 16 -43.54 4.93 -37.16
C ALA A 16 -44.53 3.80 -37.46
N LEU A 17 -44.02 2.61 -37.78
CA LEU A 17 -44.82 1.40 -37.87
C LEU A 17 -45.15 0.94 -36.45
N ALA A 18 -46.38 1.20 -35.99
CA ALA A 18 -46.88 0.70 -34.72
C ALA A 18 -47.14 -0.82 -34.85
N VAL A 19 -46.27 -1.64 -34.29
CA VAL A 19 -46.63 -3.03 -33.97
C VAL A 19 -47.56 -2.96 -32.76
N ALA A 20 -48.83 -3.24 -32.99
CA ALA A 20 -49.82 -3.37 -31.94
C ALA A 20 -49.46 -4.57 -31.05
N TRP A 21 -49.05 -4.28 -29.81
CA TRP A 21 -48.90 -5.30 -28.77
C TRP A 21 -50.31 -5.74 -28.35
N PRO A 22 -50.62 -7.04 -28.29
CA PRO A 22 -51.92 -7.50 -27.84
C PRO A 22 -52.15 -7.09 -26.37
N PRO A 23 -53.35 -6.60 -26.01
CA PRO A 23 -53.72 -6.51 -24.60
C PRO A 23 -53.86 -7.96 -24.09
N ASP A 24 -53.37 -8.21 -22.87
CA ASP A 24 -53.49 -9.48 -22.13
C ASP A 24 -52.45 -10.57 -22.42
N ALA A 25 -51.16 -10.20 -22.38
CA ALA A 25 -50.14 -11.15 -21.93
C ALA A 25 -50.07 -11.11 -20.38
N PRO A 26 -50.23 -12.24 -19.67
CA PRO A 26 -50.10 -12.27 -18.22
C PRO A 26 -48.69 -11.82 -17.85
N GLY A 27 -48.60 -10.72 -17.09
CA GLY A 27 -47.34 -10.27 -16.56
C GLY A 27 -46.69 -11.38 -15.75
N HIS A 28 -45.44 -11.71 -16.05
CA HIS A 28 -44.60 -12.42 -15.10
C HIS A 28 -44.46 -11.51 -13.88
N ALA A 29 -45.36 -11.69 -12.91
CA ALA A 29 -45.18 -11.15 -11.58
C ALA A 29 -43.81 -11.63 -11.10
N GLN A 30 -42.94 -10.69 -10.75
CA GLN A 30 -41.86 -10.99 -9.81
C GLN A 30 -42.52 -11.73 -8.64
N PRO A 31 -42.01 -12.90 -8.23
CA PRO A 31 -42.47 -13.48 -6.97
C PRO A 31 -42.28 -12.39 -5.93
N LYS A 32 -43.37 -12.01 -5.27
CA LYS A 32 -43.35 -11.08 -4.16
C LYS A 32 -42.43 -11.75 -3.15
N GLY A 33 -41.19 -11.27 -3.07
CA GLY A 33 -40.29 -11.66 -2.00
C GLY A 33 -41.04 -11.34 -0.72
N GLU A 34 -41.25 -12.35 0.10
CA GLU A 34 -41.44 -12.12 1.52
C GLU A 34 -40.17 -11.37 1.95
N ASP A 35 -40.25 -10.03 1.97
CA ASP A 35 -39.20 -9.22 2.56
C ASP A 35 -39.27 -9.55 4.05
N ASP A 36 -38.54 -10.59 4.47
CA ASP A 36 -38.25 -10.81 5.87
C ASP A 36 -37.77 -9.45 6.39
N PRO A 37 -38.43 -8.86 7.40
CA PRO A 37 -38.02 -7.59 7.93
C PRO A 37 -36.55 -7.72 8.31
N LEU A 38 -35.72 -6.79 7.82
CA LEU A 38 -34.33 -6.68 8.25
C LEU A 38 -34.33 -6.85 9.77
N PRO A 39 -33.54 -7.79 10.33
CA PRO A 39 -33.58 -8.06 11.76
C PRO A 39 -33.50 -6.73 12.51
N GLY A 40 -34.49 -6.48 13.37
CA GLY A 40 -34.64 -5.22 14.11
C GLY A 40 -33.51 -4.96 15.11
N GLU A 41 -32.57 -5.91 15.23
CA GLU A 41 -31.28 -5.68 15.85
C GLU A 41 -30.31 -5.10 14.81
N MET A 42 -29.84 -3.88 15.08
CA MET A 42 -28.60 -3.40 14.49
C MET A 42 -27.56 -4.51 14.64
N VAL A 43 -27.00 -4.99 13.54
CA VAL A 43 -25.77 -5.77 13.58
C VAL A 43 -24.69 -4.82 14.06
N ASN A 44 -24.58 -4.70 15.38
CA ASN A 44 -23.43 -4.11 16.01
C ASN A 44 -22.33 -5.13 15.77
N ILE A 45 -21.43 -4.83 14.83
CA ILE A 45 -20.17 -5.56 14.74
C ILE A 45 -19.40 -5.11 15.97
N ASP A 46 -19.66 -5.77 17.09
CA ASP A 46 -18.83 -5.61 18.26
C ASP A 46 -17.50 -6.25 17.91
N ILE A 47 -16.50 -5.42 17.62
CA ILE A 47 -15.12 -5.87 17.49
C ILE A 47 -14.59 -6.07 18.91
N ASP A 48 -15.16 -7.03 19.61
CA ASP A 48 -14.54 -7.64 20.78
C ASP A 48 -13.42 -8.54 20.26
N ALA A 49 -12.30 -7.93 19.86
CA ALA A 49 -11.02 -8.62 19.71
C ALA A 49 -10.29 -8.54 21.05
N PRO A 50 -10.45 -9.51 21.98
CA PRO A 50 -10.05 -9.31 23.37
C PRO A 50 -8.52 -9.30 23.53
N GLN A 51 -7.74 -9.62 22.48
CA GLN A 51 -6.35 -9.24 22.34
C GLN A 51 -5.98 -9.12 20.85
N ASN A 52 -5.72 -7.91 20.37
CA ASN A 52 -4.90 -7.71 19.18
C ASN A 52 -3.50 -8.28 19.49
N GLN A 53 -3.26 -9.56 19.22
CA GLN A 53 -1.93 -10.19 19.28
C GLN A 53 -1.07 -9.68 18.12
N SER A 54 -0.86 -8.36 18.07
CA SER A 54 0.11 -7.76 17.17
C SER A 54 1.48 -8.30 17.57
N TYR A 55 2.21 -8.88 16.63
CA TYR A 55 3.58 -9.31 16.81
C TYR A 55 4.44 -8.09 17.16
N ARG A 56 4.97 -8.06 18.38
CA ARG A 56 5.80 -6.96 18.89
C ARG A 56 7.23 -7.15 18.42
N LEU A 57 7.66 -6.31 17.49
CA LEU A 57 8.97 -6.36 16.89
C LEU A 57 9.82 -5.19 17.42
N ALA A 58 10.90 -5.50 18.13
CA ALA A 58 11.89 -4.48 18.47
C ALA A 58 12.82 -4.26 17.28
N ILE A 59 12.90 -3.03 16.79
CA ILE A 59 13.90 -2.62 15.80
C ILE A 59 14.69 -1.49 16.43
N VAL A 60 15.91 -1.78 16.86
CA VAL A 60 16.83 -0.80 17.46
C VAL A 60 17.68 -0.13 16.38
N ASP A 61 18.22 1.05 16.69
CA ASP A 61 19.22 1.66 15.80
C ASP A 61 20.44 0.74 15.71
N PHE A 62 20.96 0.55 14.50
CA PHE A 62 22.12 -0.31 14.30
C PHE A 62 23.38 0.43 14.77
N PHE A 63 24.27 -0.28 15.47
CA PHE A 63 25.45 0.31 16.09
C PHE A 63 26.64 0.36 15.12
N GLY A 64 27.77 0.93 15.56
CA GLY A 64 29.00 1.07 14.76
C GLY A 64 29.07 2.35 13.91
N HIS A 65 28.01 2.68 13.15
CA HIS A 65 27.92 3.96 12.43
C HIS A 65 26.54 4.62 12.57
N ARG A 66 26.44 5.61 13.46
CA ARG A 66 25.16 6.19 13.93
C ARG A 66 24.19 6.62 12.82
N ALA A 67 24.66 7.35 11.80
CA ALA A 67 23.78 7.88 10.75
C ALA A 67 23.16 6.74 9.91
N HIS A 68 24.00 5.92 9.27
CA HIS A 68 23.56 4.77 8.47
C HIS A 68 22.83 3.71 9.27
N GLY A 69 23.18 3.52 10.54
CA GLY A 69 22.49 2.59 11.42
C GLY A 69 21.09 3.04 11.80
N ALA A 70 20.90 4.33 12.10
CA ALA A 70 19.58 4.92 12.32
C ALA A 70 18.74 4.93 11.04
N GLU A 71 19.36 5.22 9.88
CA GLU A 71 18.72 5.17 8.57
C GLU A 71 18.16 3.76 8.29
N GLY A 72 19.00 2.72 8.33
CA GLY A 72 18.56 1.35 8.09
C GLY A 72 17.44 0.90 9.04
N ALA A 73 17.59 1.18 10.34
CA ALA A 73 16.56 0.88 11.32
C ALA A 73 15.25 1.63 11.03
N SER A 74 15.30 2.90 10.64
CA SER A 74 14.11 3.69 10.33
C SER A 74 13.32 3.14 9.13
N ILE A 75 14.01 2.61 8.12
CA ILE A 75 13.37 2.01 6.94
C ILE A 75 12.61 0.75 7.35
N LEU A 76 13.25 -0.17 8.10
CA LEU A 76 12.56 -1.36 8.60
C LEU A 76 11.39 -1.00 9.54
N ARG A 77 11.54 0.02 10.39
CA ARG A 77 10.44 0.49 11.25
C ARG A 77 9.27 0.99 10.41
N ASN A 78 9.54 1.77 9.36
CA ASN A 78 8.50 2.27 8.46
C ASN A 78 7.78 1.11 7.77
N ASP A 79 8.54 0.20 7.16
CA ASP A 79 8.04 -1.01 6.48
C ASP A 79 7.10 -1.82 7.38
N PHE A 80 7.56 -2.18 8.58
CA PHE A 80 6.74 -2.97 9.52
C PHE A 80 5.59 -2.17 10.16
N SER A 81 5.67 -0.84 10.21
CA SER A 81 4.55 -0.01 10.69
C SER A 81 3.36 0.00 9.73
N LEU A 82 3.61 -0.25 8.44
CA LEU A 82 2.59 -0.34 7.40
C LEU A 82 1.94 -1.73 7.34
N MET A 83 2.50 -2.72 8.04
CA MET A 83 1.99 -4.09 8.05
C MET A 83 0.97 -4.29 9.17
N PRO A 84 -0.28 -4.67 8.83
CA PRO A 84 -1.26 -5.08 9.84
C PRO A 84 -0.72 -6.28 10.64
N GLY A 85 -1.03 -6.31 11.93
CA GLY A 85 -0.60 -7.41 12.81
C GLY A 85 0.82 -7.29 13.34
N TYR A 86 1.55 -6.23 13.01
CA TYR A 86 2.86 -5.93 13.61
C TYR A 86 2.78 -4.67 14.46
N ARG A 87 3.53 -4.67 15.57
CA ARG A 87 3.74 -3.48 16.40
C ARG A 87 5.23 -3.28 16.56
N VAL A 88 5.76 -2.27 15.89
CA VAL A 88 7.14 -1.84 16.07
C VAL A 88 7.27 -1.16 17.43
N LEU A 89 8.19 -1.65 18.26
CA LEU A 89 8.47 -1.04 19.55
C LEU A 89 9.29 0.24 19.35
N ASP A 90 8.92 1.32 20.05
CA ASP A 90 9.69 2.56 20.02
C ASP A 90 11.02 2.37 20.76
N GLY A 91 12.13 2.57 20.04
CA GLY A 91 13.48 2.50 20.58
C GLY A 91 13.71 3.36 21.81
N ARG A 92 12.99 4.48 21.95
CA ARG A 92 13.09 5.38 23.12
C ARG A 92 12.57 4.76 24.42
N THR A 93 11.71 3.75 24.31
CA THR A 93 11.16 3.03 25.47
C THR A 93 12.08 1.90 25.95
N ILE A 94 13.09 1.55 25.15
CA ILE A 94 14.04 0.50 25.46
C ILE A 94 15.18 1.09 26.28
N VAL A 95 15.10 0.94 27.59
CA VAL A 95 16.18 1.27 28.53
C VAL A 95 17.05 0.03 28.72
N HIS A 96 17.88 -0.26 27.73
CA HIS A 96 18.79 -1.42 27.71
C HIS A 96 20.07 -1.06 26.94
N ASP A 97 21.22 -1.60 27.36
CA ASP A 97 22.48 -1.46 26.63
C ASP A 97 22.48 -2.39 25.41
N VAL A 98 21.89 -1.89 24.33
CA VAL A 98 21.73 -2.60 23.07
C VAL A 98 23.09 -2.83 22.39
N GLU A 99 24.02 -1.88 22.49
CA GLU A 99 25.32 -1.94 21.83
C GLU A 99 26.26 -2.91 22.56
N GLY A 100 26.30 -2.89 23.89
CA GLY A 100 27.08 -3.83 24.69
C GLY A 100 26.62 -5.29 24.53
N GLU A 101 25.34 -5.53 24.24
CA GLU A 101 24.81 -6.87 23.90
C GLU A 101 25.21 -7.33 22.47
N GLY A 102 25.71 -6.41 21.63
CA GLY A 102 26.15 -6.69 20.27
C GLY A 102 25.03 -7.23 19.38
N LEU A 103 25.35 -8.21 18.53
CA LEU A 103 24.38 -8.83 17.60
C LEU A 103 23.53 -9.94 18.23
N SER A 104 23.68 -10.20 19.53
CA SER A 104 22.86 -11.16 20.27
C SER A 104 21.63 -10.50 20.90
N ALA A 105 20.64 -11.30 21.31
CA ALA A 105 19.47 -10.80 22.04
C ALA A 105 19.07 -11.78 23.15
N ASN A 106 19.15 -11.35 24.41
CA ASN A 106 18.78 -12.13 25.56
C ASN A 106 17.24 -12.17 25.74
N PRO A 107 16.58 -13.34 25.67
CA PRO A 107 15.12 -13.42 25.79
C PRO A 107 14.56 -12.85 27.10
N ALA A 108 15.29 -12.96 28.22
CA ALA A 108 14.84 -12.44 29.51
C ALA A 108 14.84 -10.90 29.54
N THR A 109 15.79 -10.26 28.86
CA THR A 109 15.84 -8.80 28.73
C THR A 109 14.70 -8.32 27.83
N TRP A 110 14.59 -8.90 26.63
CA TRP A 110 13.63 -8.48 25.62
C TRP A 110 12.19 -8.85 25.96
N GLY A 111 11.99 -9.90 26.77
CA GLY A 111 10.70 -10.27 27.32
C GLY A 111 10.08 -9.20 28.23
N ARG A 112 10.89 -8.36 28.89
CA ARG A 112 10.39 -7.22 29.70
C ARG A 112 9.64 -6.18 28.86
N TYR A 113 10.03 -6.06 27.59
CA TYR A 113 9.38 -5.20 26.59
C TYR A 113 8.27 -5.94 25.83
N GLN A 114 7.98 -7.18 26.23
CA GLN A 114 7.05 -8.09 25.56
C GLN A 114 7.40 -8.27 24.06
N ALA A 115 8.68 -8.15 23.70
CA ALA A 115 9.11 -8.31 22.32
C ALA A 115 8.99 -9.79 21.92
N ASN A 116 8.31 -10.05 20.79
CA ASN A 116 8.26 -11.38 20.19
C ASN A 116 9.49 -11.65 19.32
N GLY A 117 10.14 -10.59 18.83
CA GLY A 117 11.44 -10.67 18.19
C GLY A 117 12.17 -9.34 18.15
N VAL A 118 13.45 -9.39 17.78
CA VAL A 118 14.37 -8.26 17.79
C VAL A 118 15.18 -8.25 16.50
N VAL A 119 15.29 -7.09 15.87
CA VAL A 119 16.25 -6.82 14.81
C VAL A 119 17.42 -6.06 15.39
N LYS A 120 18.63 -6.59 15.22
CA LYS A 120 19.89 -5.93 15.57
C LYS A 120 20.76 -5.82 14.34
N GLY A 121 21.61 -4.80 14.33
CA GLY A 121 22.53 -4.57 13.22
C GLY A 121 23.80 -3.88 13.68
N GLN A 122 24.88 -4.18 12.98
CA GLN A 122 26.16 -3.49 13.08
C GLN A 122 26.52 -2.92 11.73
N VAL A 123 26.97 -1.67 11.71
CA VAL A 123 27.43 -0.98 10.51
C VAL A 123 28.92 -0.68 10.68
N SER A 124 29.72 -1.06 9.69
CA SER A 124 31.13 -0.70 9.60
C SER A 124 31.44 -0.03 8.27
N GLU A 125 32.34 0.94 8.28
CA GLU A 125 32.91 1.49 7.06
C GLU A 125 33.95 0.54 6.48
N GLU A 126 34.00 0.47 5.17
CA GLU A 126 34.92 -0.34 4.39
C GLU A 126 35.74 0.54 3.44
N ALA A 127 36.81 -0.01 2.88
CA ALA A 127 37.64 0.71 1.92
C ALA A 127 36.83 1.14 0.67
N GLY A 128 37.18 2.32 0.12
CA GLY A 128 36.57 2.83 -1.11
C GLY A 128 35.17 3.43 -0.92
N GLY A 129 34.85 3.94 0.28
CA GLY A 129 33.57 4.59 0.57
C GLY A 129 32.39 3.61 0.62
N LYS A 130 32.69 2.33 0.82
CA LYS A 130 31.69 1.29 1.02
C LYS A 130 31.35 1.16 2.50
N ILE A 131 30.19 0.60 2.76
CA ILE A 131 29.75 0.20 4.10
C ILE A 131 29.42 -1.29 4.08
N ARG A 132 29.55 -1.90 5.25
CA ARG A 132 29.10 -3.25 5.55
C ARG A 132 28.04 -3.19 6.63
N MET A 133 26.94 -3.93 6.43
CA MET A 133 25.86 -4.06 7.43
C MET A 133 25.65 -5.53 7.77
N ASP A 134 25.95 -5.90 9.01
CA ASP A 134 25.65 -7.22 9.57
C ASP A 134 24.34 -7.16 10.35
N LEU A 135 23.29 -7.79 9.82
CA LEU A 135 21.94 -7.77 10.39
C LEU A 135 21.57 -9.14 10.96
N ARG A 136 20.87 -9.12 12.10
CA ARG A 136 20.33 -10.30 12.77
C ARG A 136 18.87 -10.07 13.13
N PHE A 137 18.03 -11.06 12.85
CA PHE A 137 16.68 -11.13 13.38
C PHE A 137 16.59 -12.32 14.32
N ILE A 138 16.24 -12.04 15.56
CA ILE A 138 15.99 -13.04 16.60
C ILE A 138 14.48 -13.16 16.74
N HIS A 139 13.95 -14.36 16.50
CA HIS A 139 12.54 -14.68 16.64
C HIS A 139 12.36 -15.60 17.85
N PHE A 140 11.88 -15.06 18.96
CA PHE A 140 11.94 -15.77 20.25
C PHE A 140 11.08 -17.04 20.31
N ALA A 141 10.09 -17.19 19.42
CA ALA A 141 9.34 -18.44 19.31
C ALA A 141 10.20 -19.61 18.78
N GLN A 142 11.31 -19.33 18.09
CA GLN A 142 12.31 -20.31 17.63
C GLN A 142 13.54 -20.38 18.56
N GLY A 143 13.60 -19.58 19.62
CA GLY A 143 14.69 -19.52 20.58
C GLY A 143 15.52 -18.23 20.51
N ALA A 144 16.66 -18.23 21.20
CA ALA A 144 17.54 -17.05 21.33
C ALA A 144 18.55 -16.90 20.18
N ALA A 145 18.71 -17.94 19.36
CA ALA A 145 19.60 -17.89 18.20
C ALA A 145 18.97 -17.02 17.09
N PRO A 146 19.77 -16.31 16.27
CA PRO A 146 19.26 -15.59 15.12
C PRO A 146 18.54 -16.53 14.16
N ALA A 147 17.26 -16.25 13.90
CA ALA A 147 16.48 -16.92 12.87
C ALA A 147 16.89 -16.45 11.46
N LEU A 148 17.41 -15.23 11.35
CA LEU A 148 18.02 -14.70 10.13
C LEU A 148 19.33 -14.00 10.43
N SER A 149 20.34 -14.26 9.59
CA SER A 149 21.62 -13.57 9.61
C SER A 149 21.98 -13.17 8.19
N LYS A 150 22.15 -11.86 7.95
CA LYS A 150 22.59 -11.34 6.65
C LYS A 150 23.73 -10.37 6.82
N THR A 151 24.52 -10.29 5.77
CA THR A 151 25.59 -9.32 5.61
C THR A 151 25.39 -8.68 4.25
N TYR A 152 25.36 -7.34 4.23
CA TYR A 152 25.35 -6.56 3.02
C TYR A 152 26.62 -5.74 2.90
N THR A 153 27.08 -5.48 1.68
CA THR A 153 28.24 -4.64 1.41
C THR A 153 28.05 -3.88 0.10
N GLY A 154 28.33 -2.58 0.13
CA GLY A 154 28.06 -1.70 -0.98
C GLY A 154 28.11 -0.24 -0.55
N THR A 155 27.31 0.60 -1.15
CA THR A 155 27.29 2.04 -0.86
C THR A 155 26.10 2.40 0.02
N THR A 156 26.10 3.63 0.56
CA THR A 156 24.98 4.14 1.36
C THR A 156 23.67 4.20 0.59
N LYS A 157 23.71 4.28 -0.76
CA LYS A 157 22.52 4.25 -1.63
C LYS A 157 21.78 2.90 -1.59
N ASP A 158 22.48 1.84 -1.20
CA ASP A 158 21.96 0.48 -1.24
C ASP A 158 21.23 0.10 0.06
N ILE A 159 21.42 0.87 1.15
CA ILE A 159 20.85 0.61 2.48
C ILE A 159 19.37 0.28 2.40
N ARG A 160 18.63 1.09 1.64
CA ARG A 160 17.18 0.95 1.51
C ARG A 160 16.75 -0.36 0.87
N GLY A 161 17.40 -0.75 -0.24
CA GLY A 161 17.15 -2.04 -0.87
C GLY A 161 17.46 -3.19 0.08
N TRP A 162 18.59 -3.12 0.80
CA TRP A 162 18.95 -4.15 1.78
C TRP A 162 17.96 -4.29 2.92
N MET A 163 17.40 -3.18 3.42
CA MET A 163 16.37 -3.23 4.46
C MET A 163 15.08 -3.88 3.96
N HIS A 164 14.63 -3.52 2.75
CA HIS A 164 13.46 -4.15 2.15
C HIS A 164 13.67 -5.66 1.95
N ASP A 165 14.83 -6.07 1.42
CA ASP A 165 15.17 -7.48 1.24
C ASP A 165 15.20 -8.23 2.59
N PHE A 166 15.85 -7.64 3.60
CA PHE A 166 15.93 -8.22 4.93
C PHE A 166 14.55 -8.37 5.58
N GLY A 167 13.70 -7.33 5.50
CA GLY A 167 12.32 -7.36 6.00
C GLY A 167 11.46 -8.39 5.28
N ASN A 168 11.64 -8.54 3.96
CA ASN A 168 10.94 -9.54 3.16
C ASN A 168 11.31 -10.97 3.58
N GLU A 169 12.59 -11.22 3.89
CA GLU A 169 13.03 -12.52 4.41
C GLU A 169 12.58 -12.78 5.85
N MET A 170 12.53 -11.76 6.71
CA MET A 170 11.93 -11.88 8.04
C MET A 170 10.47 -12.32 7.95
N LEU A 171 9.69 -11.68 7.08
CA LEU A 171 8.29 -12.07 6.83
C LEU A 171 8.19 -13.49 6.29
N ARG A 172 9.13 -13.92 5.43
CA ARG A 172 9.17 -15.30 4.94
C ARG A 172 9.40 -16.31 6.06
N ILE A 173 10.29 -16.02 7.00
CA ILE A 173 10.54 -16.88 8.17
C ILE A 173 9.29 -16.95 9.07
N MET A 174 8.62 -15.82 9.27
CA MET A 174 7.47 -15.74 10.17
C MET A 174 6.16 -16.28 9.57
N THR A 175 5.96 -16.11 8.26
CA THR A 175 4.66 -16.33 7.60
C THR A 175 4.72 -17.34 6.45
N GLY A 176 5.91 -17.80 6.07
CA GLY A 176 6.15 -18.64 4.89
C GLY A 176 6.16 -17.89 3.55
N LYS A 177 5.84 -16.59 3.54
CA LYS A 177 5.81 -15.76 2.32
C LYS A 177 6.68 -14.52 2.47
N ALA A 178 7.38 -14.14 1.40
CA ALA A 178 8.09 -12.87 1.39
C ALA A 178 7.11 -11.70 1.47
N GLY A 179 7.56 -10.60 2.07
CA GLY A 179 6.85 -9.34 2.05
C GLY A 179 6.83 -8.68 0.67
N VAL A 180 6.19 -7.52 0.62
CA VAL A 180 6.11 -6.64 -0.55
C VAL A 180 6.94 -5.36 -0.35
N PHE A 181 7.89 -5.37 0.58
CA PHE A 181 8.77 -4.22 0.80
C PHE A 181 9.63 -3.97 -0.45
N GLY A 182 9.84 -2.70 -0.77
CA GLY A 182 10.53 -2.27 -1.99
C GLY A 182 9.67 -2.26 -3.27
N THR A 183 8.39 -2.65 -3.20
CA THR A 183 7.45 -2.46 -4.32
C THR A 183 7.02 -1.00 -4.43
N GLU A 184 6.40 -0.65 -5.56
CA GLU A 184 5.85 0.68 -5.82
C GLU A 184 4.32 0.66 -5.85
N ILE A 185 3.73 1.81 -5.55
CA ILE A 185 2.30 2.08 -5.68
C ILE A 185 2.09 3.24 -6.64
N THR A 186 1.00 3.18 -7.40
CA THR A 186 0.54 4.30 -8.23
C THR A 186 -0.86 4.72 -7.82
N TYR A 187 -1.11 6.04 -7.81
CA TYR A 187 -2.37 6.60 -7.35
C TYR A 187 -2.66 7.94 -8.01
N ALA A 188 -3.94 8.30 -8.03
CA ALA A 188 -4.38 9.61 -8.49
C ALA A 188 -4.63 10.53 -7.29
N ARG A 189 -4.00 11.71 -7.27
CA ARG A 189 -4.18 12.74 -6.24
C ARG A 189 -4.75 14.01 -6.86
N ARG A 190 -5.71 14.64 -6.16
CA ARG A 190 -6.21 15.97 -6.53
C ARG A 190 -5.11 17.00 -6.33
N VAL A 191 -4.78 17.76 -7.36
CA VAL A 191 -3.77 18.84 -7.33
C VAL A 191 -4.41 20.23 -7.41
N GLY A 192 -5.71 20.30 -7.66
CA GLY A 192 -6.49 21.55 -7.68
C GLY A 192 -7.94 21.32 -8.11
N PRO A 193 -8.78 22.38 -8.14
CA PRO A 193 -10.13 22.31 -8.69
C PRO A 193 -10.12 21.76 -10.12
N GLY A 194 -10.90 20.73 -10.39
CA GLY A 194 -10.97 20.08 -11.71
C GLY A 194 -9.67 19.42 -12.19
N ARG A 195 -8.69 19.21 -11.30
CA ARG A 195 -7.36 18.69 -11.68
C ARG A 195 -6.95 17.53 -10.79
N LYS A 196 -6.64 16.39 -11.42
CA LYS A 196 -6.03 15.23 -10.77
C LYS A 196 -4.83 14.78 -11.56
N ASP A 197 -3.80 14.36 -10.84
CA ASP A 197 -2.60 13.79 -11.41
C ASP A 197 -2.31 12.40 -10.87
N VAL A 198 -1.64 11.62 -11.69
CA VAL A 198 -1.12 10.32 -11.32
C VAL A 198 0.29 10.48 -10.77
N PHE A 199 0.54 9.80 -9.66
CA PHE A 199 1.82 9.72 -8.96
C PHE A 199 2.26 8.26 -8.86
N CYS A 200 3.56 8.07 -8.68
CA CYS A 200 4.16 6.79 -8.29
C CYS A 200 5.06 7.03 -7.09
N SER A 201 5.09 6.12 -6.14
CA SER A 201 6.02 6.14 -5.01
C SER A 201 6.36 4.71 -4.60
N GLY A 202 7.39 4.52 -3.79
CA GLY A 202 7.54 3.29 -3.02
C GLY A 202 6.28 3.00 -2.20
N MET A 203 6.01 1.73 -1.92
CA MET A 203 4.88 1.29 -1.10
C MET A 203 4.85 1.97 0.27
N ASP A 204 6.02 2.34 0.76
CA ASP A 204 6.20 3.02 2.04
C ASP A 204 6.24 4.56 1.93
N GLY A 205 5.89 5.11 0.76
CA GLY A 205 5.77 6.53 0.47
C GLY A 205 7.06 7.23 0.03
N TYR A 206 8.21 6.54 0.01
CA TYR A 206 9.47 7.15 -0.41
C TYR A 206 9.50 7.44 -1.91
N GLY A 207 10.19 8.53 -2.28
CA GLY A 207 10.52 8.82 -3.68
C GLY A 207 9.31 9.14 -4.57
N GLU A 208 8.26 9.77 -4.03
CA GLU A 208 7.09 10.17 -4.83
C GLU A 208 7.49 10.98 -6.07
N ILE A 209 7.07 10.51 -7.24
CA ILE A 209 7.19 11.20 -8.53
C ILE A 209 5.82 11.47 -9.14
N ARG A 210 5.69 12.58 -9.84
CA ARG A 210 4.48 12.98 -10.56
C ARG A 210 4.59 12.56 -12.02
N LEU A 211 3.67 11.70 -12.49
CA LEU A 211 3.69 11.16 -13.85
C LEU A 211 2.91 12.00 -14.87
N THR A 212 2.06 12.93 -14.40
CA THR A 212 1.21 13.76 -15.26
C THR A 212 1.30 15.25 -14.94
N ASN A 213 0.99 16.11 -15.90
CA ASN A 213 1.26 17.56 -15.83
C ASN A 213 0.08 18.42 -15.35
N GLY A 214 -0.99 17.83 -14.83
CA GLY A 214 -2.14 18.53 -14.26
C GLY A 214 -3.03 19.22 -15.29
N ARG A 215 -2.90 18.90 -16.58
CA ARG A 215 -3.84 19.33 -17.62
C ARG A 215 -4.95 18.28 -17.75
N GLY A 216 -6.11 18.58 -17.17
CA GLY A 216 -7.26 17.68 -17.08
C GLY A 216 -7.25 16.80 -15.82
N ILE A 217 -7.96 15.69 -15.89
CA ILE A 217 -8.15 14.75 -14.78
C ILE A 217 -7.54 13.41 -15.17
N ALA A 218 -6.40 13.06 -14.58
CA ALA A 218 -5.79 11.73 -14.70
C ALA A 218 -6.26 10.82 -13.55
N MET A 219 -6.73 9.62 -13.88
CA MET A 219 -7.36 8.67 -12.95
C MET A 219 -7.12 7.21 -13.35
N LEU A 220 -7.45 6.30 -12.43
CA LEU A 220 -7.38 4.85 -12.62
C LEU A 220 -6.00 4.38 -13.11
N PRO A 221 -4.91 4.75 -12.41
CA PRO A 221 -3.59 4.31 -12.82
C PRO A 221 -3.42 2.80 -12.60
N SER A 222 -2.71 2.16 -13.51
CA SER A 222 -2.30 0.75 -13.43
C SER A 222 -0.92 0.58 -14.01
N PHE A 223 -0.08 -0.22 -13.35
CA PHE A 223 1.21 -0.63 -13.92
C PHE A 223 1.00 -1.51 -15.15
N ASP A 224 1.96 -1.48 -16.07
CA ASP A 224 2.10 -2.49 -17.12
C ASP A 224 2.69 -3.80 -16.56
N GLU A 225 2.70 -4.87 -17.37
CA GLU A 225 3.18 -6.20 -16.96
C GLU A 225 4.65 -6.17 -16.46
N GLY A 226 5.44 -5.22 -16.96
CA GLY A 226 6.85 -5.05 -16.55
C GLY A 226 7.07 -4.06 -15.41
N GLY A 227 6.04 -3.40 -14.90
CA GLY A 227 6.14 -2.32 -13.91
C GLY A 227 6.91 -1.08 -14.37
N LYS A 228 7.23 -0.97 -15.67
CA LYS A 228 8.06 0.12 -16.22
C LYS A 228 7.25 1.36 -16.54
N HIS A 229 5.96 1.19 -16.81
CA HIS A 229 5.09 2.29 -17.18
C HIS A 229 3.76 2.18 -16.46
N VAL A 230 3.10 3.33 -16.32
CA VAL A 230 1.76 3.44 -15.75
C VAL A 230 0.79 3.87 -16.83
N TRP A 231 -0.24 3.06 -17.04
CA TRP A 231 -1.41 3.40 -17.83
C TRP A 231 -2.44 4.12 -16.98
N PHE A 232 -3.12 5.13 -17.53
CA PHE A 232 -4.16 5.86 -16.82
C PHE A 232 -5.19 6.45 -17.79
N THR A 233 -6.39 6.70 -17.28
CA THR A 233 -7.42 7.44 -18.00
C THR A 233 -7.21 8.94 -17.82
N ARG A 234 -7.25 9.68 -18.93
CA ARG A 234 -7.14 11.14 -18.95
C ARG A 234 -8.42 11.75 -19.52
N LEU A 235 -9.10 12.55 -18.71
CA LEU A 235 -10.23 13.38 -19.14
C LEU A 235 -9.77 14.81 -19.41
N THR A 236 -10.03 15.29 -20.63
CA THR A 236 -9.78 16.66 -21.08
C THR A 236 -11.05 17.25 -21.70
N GLU A 237 -11.01 18.51 -22.10
CA GLU A 237 -12.12 19.14 -22.85
C GLU A 237 -12.42 18.44 -24.19
N MET A 238 -11.43 17.73 -24.75
CA MET A 238 -11.58 17.00 -26.02
C MET A 238 -12.19 15.60 -25.84
N GLY A 239 -12.29 15.11 -24.60
CA GLY A 239 -12.82 13.79 -24.28
C GLY A 239 -11.94 12.97 -23.35
N MET A 240 -12.17 11.65 -23.36
CA MET A 240 -11.51 10.68 -22.48
C MET A 240 -10.55 9.81 -23.29
N PHE A 241 -9.32 9.67 -22.80
CA PHE A 241 -8.25 8.93 -23.48
C PHE A 241 -7.54 7.99 -22.50
N ILE A 242 -7.14 6.81 -22.98
CA ILE A 242 -6.18 5.96 -22.26
C ILE A 242 -4.78 6.44 -22.64
N THR A 243 -3.97 6.79 -21.65
CA THR A 243 -2.63 7.37 -21.82
C THR A 243 -1.61 6.55 -21.03
N LYS A 244 -0.38 6.52 -21.51
CA LYS A 244 0.77 5.86 -20.87
C LYS A 244 1.72 6.90 -20.30
N SER A 245 2.36 6.62 -19.16
CA SER A 245 3.45 7.45 -18.65
C SER A 245 4.62 7.47 -19.65
N GLY A 246 5.27 8.62 -19.74
CA GLY A 246 6.50 8.80 -20.52
C GLY A 246 7.69 8.09 -19.93
#